data_AF-A0A0N5C2C4-F1
#
_entry.id   AF-A0A0N5C2C4-F1
#
_cell.length_a   1.000
_cell.length_b   1.000
_cell.length_c   1.000
_cell.angle_alpha   90.00
_cell.angle_beta   90.00
_cell.angle_gamma   90.00
#
_symmetry.space_group_name_H-M   'P 1'
#
loop_
_entity.id
_entity.type
_entity.pdbx_description
1 polymer ?
#
loop_
_entity_poly.entity_id
_entity_poly.type
_entity_poly.pdbx_seq_one_letter_code
_entity_poly.pdbx_strand_id
1 'polypeptide(L)'
;MAPVMRNIIHTSAKRAIYLGMVSGTISAAVYYATFVQPRQKKYEEFYANYDPYQRMREICATGKGYMHTCPEELVKLYEEKGIPIGSRAQAEAEESSEVAEE
;
A
#
# COMPACT_ATOMS: atom_id res chain seq x y z
N MET A 1 -51.26 24.91 21.28
CA MET A 1 -50.81 23.57 21.71
C MET A 1 -49.75 23.78 22.79
N ALA A 2 -49.95 23.30 24.01
CA ALA A 2 -49.01 23.54 25.10
C ALA A 2 -47.72 22.70 24.90
N PRO A 3 -46.53 23.26 25.16
CA PRO A 3 -45.27 22.52 25.02
C PRO A 3 -45.18 21.40 26.08
N VAL A 4 -44.74 20.22 25.65
CA VAL A 4 -44.55 19.05 26.53
C VAL A 4 -43.29 19.28 27.38
N MET A 5 -43.46 19.48 28.69
CA MET A 5 -42.36 19.83 29.61
C MET A 5 -41.77 18.65 30.40
N ARG A 6 -42.23 17.42 30.16
CA ARG A 6 -41.73 16.22 30.85
C ARG A 6 -40.64 15.52 30.01
N ASN A 7 -39.61 14.99 30.67
CA ASN A 7 -38.48 14.25 30.05
C ASN A 7 -37.53 15.05 29.14
N ILE A 8 -37.49 16.38 29.24
CA ILE A 8 -36.67 17.26 28.37
C ILE A 8 -35.18 16.85 28.36
N ILE A 9 -34.58 16.62 29.54
CA ILE A 9 -33.17 16.25 29.67
C ILE A 9 -32.88 14.92 28.97
N HIS A 10 -33.73 13.92 29.18
CA HIS A 10 -33.55 12.59 28.59
C HIS A 10 -33.70 12.62 27.07
N THR A 11 -34.63 13.42 26.53
CA THR A 11 -34.77 13.59 25.08
C THR A 11 -33.59 14.34 24.46
N SER A 12 -33.08 15.38 25.12
CA SER A 12 -31.92 16.13 24.65
C SER A 12 -30.64 15.30 24.71
N ALA A 13 -30.44 14.54 25.78
CA ALA A 13 -29.30 13.65 25.94
C ALA A 13 -29.25 12.57 24.85
N LYS A 14 -30.39 11.91 24.56
CA LYS A 14 -30.47 10.93 23.47
C LYS A 14 -30.08 11.55 22.12
N ARG A 15 -30.62 12.72 21.80
CA ARG A 15 -30.27 13.43 20.55
C ARG A 15 -28.78 13.75 20.48
N ALA A 16 -28.19 14.23 21.57
CA ALA A 16 -26.76 14.52 21.62
C ALA A 16 -25.89 13.26 21.39
N ILE A 17 -26.26 12.13 21.99
CA ILE A 17 -25.56 10.85 21.79
C ILE A 17 -25.65 10.41 20.32
N TYR A 18 -26.85 10.46 19.72
CA TYR A 18 -27.01 10.11 18.32
C TYR A 18 -26.20 11.02 17.40
N LEU A 19 -26.24 12.33 17.65
CA LEU A 19 -25.44 13.30 16.87
C LEU A 19 -23.94 13.05 17.02
N GLY A 20 -23.47 12.70 18.23
CA GLY A 20 -22.07 12.36 18.48
C GLY A 20 -21.62 11.07 17.78
N MET A 21 -22.44 10.02 17.78
CA MET A 21 -22.12 8.78 17.04
C MET A 21 -22.12 9.02 15.53
N VAL A 22 -23.08 9.79 15.02
CA VAL A 22 -23.15 10.12 13.59
C VAL A 22 -21.97 10.98 13.18
N SER A 23 -21.61 12.00 13.96
CA SER A 23 -20.45 12.85 13.62
C SER A 23 -19.14 12.07 13.67
N GLY A 24 -18.97 11.17 14.64
CA GLY A 24 -17.80 10.30 14.74
C GLY A 24 -17.65 9.35 13.55
N THR A 25 -18.74 8.67 13.16
CA THR A 25 -18.73 7.76 12.00
C THR A 25 -18.48 8.49 10.68
N ILE A 26 -19.06 9.68 10.48
CA ILE A 26 -18.80 10.52 9.31
C ILE A 26 -17.31 10.92 9.28
N SER A 27 -16.76 11.36 10.40
CA SER A 27 -15.35 11.78 10.48
C SER A 27 -14.40 10.63 10.14
N ALA A 28 -14.67 9.43 10.63
CA ALA A 28 -13.91 8.24 10.31
C ALA A 28 -14.01 7.85 8.82
N ALA A 29 -15.22 7.88 8.25
CA ALA A 29 -15.45 7.57 6.83
C ALA A 29 -14.72 8.56 5.91
N VAL A 30 -14.76 9.86 6.23
CA VAL A 30 -14.07 10.90 5.47
C VAL A 30 -12.55 10.70 5.53
N TYR A 31 -11.98 10.41 6.70
CA TYR A 31 -10.55 10.13 6.82
C TYR A 31 -10.14 8.89 6.02
N TYR A 32 -10.94 7.82 6.09
CA TYR A 32 -10.67 6.60 5.34
C TYR A 32 -10.67 6.85 3.82
N ALA A 33 -11.67 7.56 3.30
CA ALA A 33 -11.80 7.83 1.88
C ALA A 33 -10.74 8.82 1.35
N THR A 34 -10.43 9.87 2.11
CA THR A 34 -9.54 10.96 1.64
C THR A 34 -8.06 10.69 1.88
N PHE A 35 -7.71 9.86 2.86
CA PHE A 35 -6.32 9.63 3.25
C PHE A 35 -5.87 8.19 3.10
N VAL A 36 -6.65 7.23 3.61
CA VAL A 36 -6.25 5.82 3.65
C VAL A 36 -6.33 5.18 2.27
N GLN A 37 -7.47 5.29 1.59
CA GLN A 37 -7.64 4.72 0.25
C GLN A 37 -6.62 5.24 -0.79
N PRO A 38 -6.40 6.56 -0.95
CA PRO A 38 -5.47 7.02 -1.97
C PRO A 38 -4.03 6.63 -1.64
N ARG A 39 -3.65 6.52 -0.36
CA ARG A 39 -2.35 5.98 0.02
C ARG A 39 -2.21 4.53 -0.42
N GLN A 40 -3.18 3.68 -0.08
CA GLN A 40 -3.13 2.25 -0.41
C GLN A 40 -3.00 2.06 -1.92
N LYS A 41 -3.85 2.74 -2.70
CA LYS A 41 -3.78 2.71 -4.17
C LYS A 41 -2.43 3.14 -4.72
N LYS A 42 -1.81 4.20 -4.18
CA LYS A 42 -0.47 4.63 -4.61
C LYS A 42 0.60 3.56 -4.35
N TYR A 43 0.53 2.84 -3.24
CA TYR A 43 1.45 1.74 -2.99
C TYR A 43 1.17 0.54 -3.89
N GLU A 44 -0.10 0.18 -4.09
CA GLU A 44 -0.49 -0.88 -5.04
C GLU A 44 -0.01 -0.57 -6.45
N GLU A 45 -0.22 0.65 -6.94
CA GLU A 45 0.24 1.11 -8.25
C GLU A 45 1.77 1.12 -8.35
N PHE A 46 2.46 1.53 -7.28
CA PHE A 46 3.92 1.49 -7.23
C PHE A 46 4.42 0.05 -7.37
N TYR A 47 3.95 -0.86 -6.52
CA TYR A 47 4.42 -2.25 -6.51
C TYR A 47 3.95 -3.08 -7.71
N ALA A 48 2.83 -2.73 -8.35
CA ALA A 48 2.33 -3.45 -9.53
C ALA A 48 3.33 -3.44 -10.70
N ASN A 49 4.16 -2.39 -10.82
CA ASN A 49 5.14 -2.24 -11.89
C ASN A 49 6.57 -2.01 -11.37
N TYR A 50 6.83 -2.26 -10.07
CA TYR A 50 8.13 -1.99 -9.48
C TYR A 50 9.12 -3.12 -9.80
N ASP A 51 10.11 -2.82 -10.65
CA ASP A 51 11.29 -3.66 -10.81
C ASP A 51 12.40 -3.18 -9.85
N PRO A 52 12.71 -3.95 -8.78
CA PRO A 52 13.75 -3.58 -7.83
C PRO A 52 15.14 -3.50 -8.49
N TYR A 53 15.41 -4.33 -9.50
CA TYR A 53 16.73 -4.38 -10.12
C TYR A 53 16.99 -3.18 -11.03
N GLN A 54 15.97 -2.73 -11.76
CA GLN A 54 16.06 -1.51 -12.57
C GLN A 54 16.29 -0.27 -11.68
N ARG A 55 15.58 -0.16 -10.56
CA ARG A 55 15.77 0.98 -9.64
C ARG A 55 17.12 0.99 -8.95
N MET A 56 17.66 -0.17 -8.61
CA MET A 56 19.02 -0.27 -8.06
C MET A 56 20.06 0.20 -9.06
N ARG A 57 19.89 -0.10 -10.36
CA ARG A 57 20.77 0.40 -11.43
C ARG A 57 20.70 1.92 -11.57
N GLU A 58 19.50 2.49 -11.55
CA GLU A 58 19.33 3.95 -11.59
C GLU A 58 20.04 4.64 -10.42
N ILE A 59 19.87 4.12 -9.20
CA ILE A 59 20.47 4.67 -7.98
C ILE A 59 22.01 4.60 -8.06
N CYS A 60 22.56 3.49 -8.54
CA CYS A 60 24.00 3.33 -8.70
C CYS A 60 24.58 4.13 -9.86
N ALA A 61 23.81 4.40 -10.92
CA ALA A 61 24.23 5.23 -12.05
C ALA A 61 24.18 6.73 -11.73
N THR A 62 23.21 7.19 -10.94
CA THR A 62 22.98 8.62 -10.66
C THR A 62 23.72 9.14 -9.42
N GLY A 63 24.21 8.27 -8.52
CA GLY A 63 24.91 8.68 -7.32
C GLY A 63 25.98 7.69 -6.86
N LYS A 64 27.23 7.90 -7.30
CA LYS A 64 28.42 7.25 -6.71
C LYS A 64 28.57 7.71 -5.26
N GLY A 65 27.85 7.06 -4.33
CA GLY A 65 27.85 7.38 -2.90
C GLY A 65 26.52 7.19 -2.18
N TYR A 66 25.40 6.94 -2.88
CA TYR A 66 24.12 6.64 -2.21
C TYR A 66 24.12 5.24 -1.59
N MET A 67 24.83 4.29 -2.20
CA MET A 67 25.06 2.96 -1.66
C MET A 67 26.55 2.76 -1.42
N HIS A 68 26.91 2.22 -0.25
CA HIS A 68 28.28 1.81 0.07
C HIS A 68 28.74 0.62 -0.80
N THR A 69 27.79 -0.19 -1.27
CA THR A 69 28.00 -1.31 -2.18
C THR A 69 27.06 -1.15 -3.39
N CYS A 70 27.55 -0.53 -4.45
CA CYS A 70 26.87 -0.59 -5.75
C CYS A 70 27.28 -1.88 -6.46
N PRO A 71 26.34 -2.78 -6.78
CA PRO A 71 26.71 -4.13 -7.17
C PRO A 71 27.08 -4.17 -8.65
N GLU A 72 28.33 -3.82 -8.95
CA GLU A 72 28.96 -4.12 -10.24
C GLU A 72 29.01 -5.64 -10.49
N GLU A 73 28.97 -6.46 -9.43
CA GLU A 73 28.98 -7.92 -9.48
C GLU A 73 27.62 -8.56 -9.79
N LEU A 74 26.50 -7.95 -9.37
CA LEU A 74 25.17 -8.47 -9.73
C LEU A 74 24.91 -8.38 -11.22
N VAL A 75 25.44 -7.34 -11.89
CA VAL A 75 25.32 -7.21 -13.35
C VAL A 75 26.07 -8.35 -14.05
N LYS A 76 27.29 -8.69 -13.60
CA LYS A 76 28.10 -9.79 -14.14
C LYS A 76 27.44 -11.17 -13.92
N LEU A 77 26.88 -11.42 -12.73
CA LEU A 77 26.20 -12.69 -12.41
C LEU A 77 24.95 -12.96 -13.26
N TYR A 78 24.24 -11.91 -13.71
CA TYR A 78 23.08 -12.07 -14.60
C TYR A 78 23.47 -12.20 -16.07
N GLU A 79 24.55 -11.54 -16.51
CA GLU A 79 25.16 -11.78 -17.83
C GLU A 79 25.68 -13.22 -17.95
N GLU A 80 26.24 -13.77 -16.87
CA GLU A 80 26.69 -15.17 -16.80
C GLU A 80 25.53 -16.17 -16.79
N LYS A 81 24.35 -15.80 -16.26
CA LYS A 81 23.17 -16.68 -16.16
C LYS A 81 22.21 -16.60 -17.36
N GLY A 82 22.44 -15.69 -18.31
CA GLY A 82 21.74 -15.67 -19.60
C GLY A 82 20.23 -15.38 -19.56
N ILE A 83 19.69 -14.88 -18.45
CA ILE A 83 18.26 -14.57 -18.32
C ILE A 83 18.02 -13.12 -18.79
N PRO A 84 17.30 -12.89 -19.90
CA PRO A 84 16.96 -11.54 -20.33
C PRO A 84 15.95 -10.94 -19.34
N ILE A 85 16.38 -9.85 -18.72
CA ILE A 85 15.64 -9.07 -17.74
C ILE A 85 14.41 -8.47 -18.43
N GLY A 86 13.23 -8.90 -18.00
CA GLY A 86 11.92 -8.52 -18.57
C GLY A 86 11.02 -9.70 -18.97
N SER A 87 11.51 -10.94 -18.90
CA SER A 87 10.67 -12.11 -19.19
C SER A 87 9.94 -12.59 -17.92
N ARG A 88 8.73 -12.06 -17.71
CA ARG A 88 7.73 -12.50 -16.72
C ARG A 88 7.37 -14.01 -16.82
N ALA A 89 7.90 -14.73 -17.80
CA ALA A 89 7.54 -16.12 -18.12
C ALA A 89 8.36 -17.20 -17.36
N GLN A 90 9.44 -16.87 -16.66
CA GLN A 90 10.27 -17.88 -15.97
C GLN A 90 10.01 -17.96 -14.45
N ALA A 91 9.49 -16.90 -13.83
CA ALA A 91 9.08 -16.94 -12.42
C ALA A 91 7.86 -17.85 -12.20
N GLU A 92 6.93 -17.92 -13.16
CA GLU A 92 5.77 -18.83 -13.11
C GLU A 92 6.17 -20.30 -13.34
N ALA A 93 7.34 -20.58 -13.92
CA ALA A 93 7.82 -21.95 -14.13
C ALA A 93 8.47 -22.54 -12.86
N GLU A 94 9.24 -21.76 -12.11
CA GLU A 94 9.84 -22.19 -10.84
C GLU A 94 8.81 -22.38 -9.71
N GLU A 95 7.74 -21.57 -9.67
CA GLU A 95 6.65 -21.74 -8.69
C GLU A 95 5.85 -23.04 -8.91
N SER A 96 5.87 -23.60 -10.13
CA SER A 96 5.20 -24.88 -10.45
C SER A 96 6.03 -26.13 -10.09
N SER A 97 7.35 -25.99 -9.93
CA SER A 97 8.24 -27.11 -9.59
C SER A 97 8.46 -27.28 -8.08
N GLU A 98 8.28 -26.24 -7.27
CA GLU A 98 8.51 -26.32 -5.82
C GLU A 98 7.32 -26.93 -5.03
N VAL A 99 6.13 -27.02 -5.65
CA VAL A 99 4.92 -27.61 -5.02
C VAL A 99 4.83 -29.14 -5.22
N ALA A 100 5.75 -29.75 -5.99
CA ALA A 100 5.72 -31.19 -6.29
C ALA A 100 6.57 -32.07 -5.34
N GLU A 101 7.23 -31.49 -4.33
CA GLU A 101 8.07 -32.21 -3.36
C GLU A 101 7.66 -32.02 -1.88
N GLU A 102 6.35 -31.90 -1.60
CA GLU A 102 5.81 -32.18 -0.25
C GLU A 102 5.08 -33.53 -0.19
#